data_AF-A0A2A4T665-F1
#
_entry.id   AF-A0A2A4T665-F1
#
_cell.length_a   1.000
_cell.length_b   1.000
_cell.length_c   1.000
_cell.angle_alpha   90.00
_cell.angle_beta   90.00
_cell.angle_gamma   90.00
#
_symmetry.space_group_name_H-M   'P 1'
#
loop_
_entity.id
_entity.type
_entity.pdbx_description
1 polymer ?
#
loop_
_entity_poly.entity_id
_entity_poly.type
_entity_poly.pdbx_seq_one_letter_code
_entity_poly.pdbx_strand_id
1 'polypeptide(L)'
;MKNKKKSCHTCAYKGSIPGNCHIKCTLDWSKTNNKPPKGNPHEIKNGWFMFPYNFDPIWQESECPEHSDKLDKDKQKEPDVFGSILSMLGKRL
;
A
#
# COMPACT_ATOMS: atom_id res chain seq x y z
N MET A 1 8.80 21.04 18.60
CA MET A 1 8.59 19.62 18.21
C MET A 1 8.41 19.57 16.71
N LYS A 2 9.29 18.88 15.96
CA LYS A 2 9.12 18.74 14.50
C LYS A 2 7.96 17.77 14.26
N ASN A 3 6.85 18.24 13.68
CA ASN A 3 5.81 17.36 13.15
C ASN A 3 6.48 16.40 12.16
N LYS A 4 6.64 15.13 12.52
CA LYS A 4 7.09 14.11 11.58
C LYS A 4 6.03 14.02 10.50
N LYS A 5 6.38 14.44 9.28
CA LYS A 5 5.52 14.28 8.10
C LYS A 5 5.08 12.81 8.04
N LYS A 6 3.76 12.56 8.03
CA LYS A 6 3.17 11.21 8.06
C LYS A 6 3.51 10.46 6.77
N SER A 7 4.66 9.81 6.77
CA SER A 7 5.19 9.08 5.61
C SER A 7 4.68 7.64 5.58
N CYS A 8 4.30 7.15 4.40
CA CYS A 8 4.00 5.74 4.20
C CYS A 8 5.20 4.82 4.49
N HIS A 9 6.44 5.33 4.53
CA HIS A 9 7.61 4.54 4.96
C HIS A 9 7.56 4.13 6.44
N THR A 10 6.88 4.91 7.28
CA THR A 10 6.72 4.65 8.72
C THR A 10 5.34 4.15 9.09
N CYS A 11 4.45 3.96 8.11
CA CYS A 11 3.09 3.48 8.35
C CYS A 11 3.09 1.98 8.67
N ALA A 12 2.27 1.56 9.64
CA ALA A 12 2.10 0.17 10.01
C ALA A 12 1.51 -0.69 8.87
N TYR A 13 0.75 -0.09 7.96
CA TYR A 13 0.19 -0.78 6.78
C TYR A 13 1.17 -0.84 5.59
N LYS A 14 2.44 -0.47 5.78
CA LYS A 14 3.48 -0.64 4.77
C LYS A 14 3.78 -2.12 4.58
N GLY A 15 3.64 -2.60 3.36
CA GLY A 15 4.14 -3.89 2.92
C GLY A 15 5.34 -3.75 1.97
N SER A 16 6.22 -4.74 1.98
CA SER A 16 7.26 -4.90 0.96
C SER A 16 6.76 -5.69 -0.24
N ILE A 17 7.38 -5.46 -1.40
CA ILE A 17 7.17 -6.23 -2.61
C ILE A 17 8.49 -6.97 -2.91
N PRO A 18 8.54 -8.31 -2.87
CA PRO A 18 9.76 -9.06 -3.19
C PRO A 18 10.30 -8.69 -4.57
N GLY A 19 11.60 -8.40 -4.66
CA GLY A 19 12.28 -8.04 -5.92
C GLY A 19 12.03 -6.61 -6.41
N ASN A 20 11.40 -5.74 -5.62
CA ASN A 20 11.17 -4.34 -5.96
C ASN A 20 11.61 -3.41 -4.81
N CYS A 21 12.15 -2.22 -5.14
CA CYS A 21 12.52 -1.20 -4.16
C CYS A 21 11.32 -0.42 -3.61
N HIS A 22 10.20 -0.42 -4.34
CA HIS A 22 8.97 0.23 -3.93
C HIS A 22 8.18 -0.57 -2.90
N ILE A 23 7.16 0.08 -2.33
CA ILE A 23 6.31 -0.50 -1.29
C ILE A 23 4.89 -0.75 -1.80
N LYS A 24 4.11 -1.47 -0.99
CA LYS A 24 2.66 -1.60 -1.13
C LYS A 24 1.95 -1.14 0.14
N CYS A 25 0.68 -0.78 0.02
CA CYS A 25 -0.20 -0.52 1.14
C CYS A 25 -1.07 -1.76 1.38
N THR A 26 -1.07 -2.30 2.61
CA THR A 26 -1.89 -3.47 2.98
C THR A 26 -3.22 -3.09 3.60
N LEU A 27 -3.49 -1.79 3.77
CA LEU A 27 -4.76 -1.29 4.27
C LEU A 27 -5.87 -1.64 3.27
N ASP A 28 -6.98 -2.16 3.79
CA ASP A 28 -8.19 -2.36 3.02
C ASP A 28 -8.97 -1.05 2.93
N TRP A 29 -8.72 -0.31 1.85
CA TRP A 29 -9.39 0.97 1.58
C TRP A 29 -10.91 0.86 1.42
N SER A 30 -11.45 -0.36 1.19
CA SER A 30 -12.90 -0.57 1.17
C SER A 30 -13.55 -0.43 2.56
N LYS A 31 -12.76 -0.65 3.62
CA LYS A 31 -13.20 -0.52 5.03
C LYS A 31 -13.00 0.89 5.58
N THR A 32 -12.53 1.83 4.75
CA THR A 32 -12.23 3.21 5.17
C THR A 32 -13.16 4.20 4.49
N ASN A 33 -13.59 5.22 5.23
CA ASN A 33 -14.40 6.31 4.67
C ASN A 33 -13.54 7.36 3.94
N ASN A 34 -12.22 7.29 4.08
CA ASN A 34 -11.28 8.24 3.52
C ASN A 34 -10.78 7.83 2.14
N LYS A 35 -10.39 8.82 1.34
CA LYS A 35 -9.79 8.57 0.02
C LYS A 35 -8.31 8.22 0.17
N PRO A 36 -7.78 7.34 -0.71
CA PRO A 36 -6.35 7.08 -0.77
C PRO A 36 -5.57 8.35 -1.12
N PRO A 37 -4.29 8.43 -0.71
CA PRO A 37 -3.47 9.58 -1.03
C PRO A 37 -3.27 9.70 -2.55
N LYS A 38 -3.21 10.93 -3.04
CA LYS A 38 -2.98 11.21 -4.46
C LYS A 38 -1.48 11.19 -4.75
N GLY A 39 -1.11 10.54 -5.85
CA GLY A 39 0.23 10.62 -6.42
C GLY A 39 0.34 11.75 -7.43
N ASN A 40 1.57 12.15 -7.71
CA ASN A 40 1.86 13.13 -8.75
C ASN A 40 1.41 12.60 -10.12
N PRO A 41 0.61 13.36 -10.90
CA PRO A 41 0.12 12.94 -12.21
C PRO A 41 1.22 12.52 -13.19
N HIS A 42 2.39 13.17 -13.13
CA HIS A 42 3.56 12.82 -13.96
C HIS A 42 4.04 11.40 -13.65
N GLU A 43 4.14 11.06 -12.37
CA GLU A 43 4.68 9.78 -11.89
C GLU A 43 3.70 8.64 -12.06
N ILE A 44 2.39 8.92 -11.94
CA ILE A 44 1.33 7.98 -12.29
C ILE A 44 1.41 7.64 -13.79
N LYS A 45 1.61 8.65 -14.65
CA LYS A 45 1.73 8.45 -16.10
C LYS A 45 2.96 7.63 -16.48
N ASN A 46 4.07 7.79 -15.74
CA ASN A 46 5.30 7.01 -15.95
C ASN A 46 5.26 5.61 -15.28
N GLY A 47 4.19 5.28 -14.54
CA GLY A 47 4.06 4.01 -13.82
C GLY A 47 4.95 3.89 -12.58
N TRP A 48 5.48 5.00 -12.07
CA TRP A 48 6.31 5.04 -10.88
C TRP A 48 5.46 5.10 -9.60
N PHE A 49 4.28 5.69 -9.67
CA PHE A 49 3.33 5.71 -8.57
C PHE A 49 2.07 4.90 -8.89
N MET A 50 2.02 3.64 -8.45
CA MET A 50 0.83 2.79 -8.53
C MET A 50 0.32 2.50 -7.11
N PHE A 51 -0.75 3.18 -6.69
CA PHE A 51 -1.35 2.94 -5.38
C PHE A 51 -2.55 1.99 -5.50
N PRO A 52 -2.74 1.00 -4.61
CA PRO A 52 -1.95 0.68 -3.40
C PRO A 52 -0.78 -0.27 -3.66
N TYR A 53 -0.48 -0.65 -4.90
CA TYR A 53 0.52 -1.66 -5.24
C TYR A 53 1.69 -1.06 -6.02
N ASN A 54 2.90 -1.07 -5.45
CA ASN A 54 4.15 -0.67 -6.13
C ASN A 54 4.22 0.86 -6.35
N PHE A 55 4.37 1.61 -5.24
CA PHE A 55 4.57 3.05 -5.25
C PHE A 55 5.70 3.50 -4.32
N ASP A 56 6.29 4.65 -4.59
CA ASP A 56 7.17 5.36 -3.66
C ASP A 56 6.43 6.53 -2.99
N PRO A 57 6.43 6.62 -1.64
CA PRO A 57 5.85 7.74 -0.89
C PRO A 57 6.42 9.11 -1.23
N ILE A 58 7.61 9.19 -1.84
CA ILE A 58 8.21 10.45 -2.26
C ILE A 58 7.38 11.17 -3.34
N TRP A 59 6.66 10.40 -4.17
CA TRP A 59 5.81 10.92 -5.26
C TRP A 59 4.37 11.20 -4.83
N GLN A 60 4.09 11.10 -3.53
CA GLN A 60 2.78 11.36 -2.95
C GLN A 60 2.57 12.87 -2.74
N GLU A 61 1.50 13.43 -3.29
CA GLU A 61 1.20 14.87 -3.18
C GLU A 61 0.46 15.23 -1.89
N SER A 62 -0.43 14.35 -1.43
CA SER A 62 -1.25 14.56 -0.24
C SER A 62 -0.79 13.69 0.92
N GLU A 63 -1.02 14.08 2.17
CA GLU A 63 -0.79 13.18 3.31
C GLU A 63 -1.75 11.98 3.28
N CYS A 64 -1.34 10.87 3.90
CA CYS A 64 -2.20 9.69 4.04
C CYS A 64 -3.13 9.87 5.26
N PRO A 65 -4.46 9.90 5.07
CA PRO A 65 -5.40 10.11 6.17
C PRO A 65 -5.43 8.93 7.15
N GLU A 66 -5.18 7.71 6.66
CA GLU A 66 -5.17 6.47 7.44
C GLU A 66 -3.75 6.04 7.84
N HIS A 67 -2.79 6.97 7.89
CA HIS A 67 -1.48 6.69 8.47
C HIS A 67 -1.63 6.30 9.93
N SER A 68 -1.04 5.17 10.31
CA SER A 68 -1.04 4.67 11.67
C SER A 68 0.34 4.14 12.03
N ASP A 69 0.76 4.36 13.26
CA ASP A 69 1.98 3.77 13.82
C ASP A 69 1.75 2.34 14.34
N LYS A 70 0.49 1.95 14.55
CA LYS A 70 0.09 0.62 15.01
C LYS A 70 -0.80 -0.07 13.98
N LEU A 71 -0.55 -1.35 13.77
CA LEU A 71 -1.34 -2.16 12.83
C LEU A 71 -2.68 -2.50 13.45
N ASP A 72 -3.76 -2.09 12.79
CA ASP A 72 -5.12 -2.58 13.04
C ASP A 72 -5.38 -3.73 12.06
N LYS A 73 -5.49 -4.95 12.58
CA LYS A 73 -5.69 -6.15 11.74
C LYS A 73 -7.06 -6.15 11.06
N ASP A 74 -8.07 -5.56 11.69
CA ASP A 74 -9.43 -5.55 11.16
C ASP A 74 -9.53 -4.72 9.88
N LYS A 75 -8.63 -3.74 9.73
CA LYS A 75 -8.51 -2.88 8.55
C LYS A 75 -7.52 -3.41 7.51
N GLN A 76 -6.78 -4.48 7.78
CA GLN A 76 -5.88 -5.07 6.80
C GLN A 76 -6.68 -5.93 5.81
N LYS A 77 -6.25 -5.99 4.54
CA LYS A 77 -6.78 -7.00 3.62
C LYS A 77 -6.34 -8.37 4.12
N GLU A 78 -7.31 -9.23 4.43
CA GLU A 78 -7.07 -10.66 4.67
C GLU A 78 -6.31 -11.22 3.47
N PRO A 79 -5.22 -11.99 3.69
CA PRO A 79 -4.56 -12.68 2.59
C PRO A 79 -5.57 -13.65 1.97
N ASP A 80 -5.78 -13.58 0.65
CA ASP A 80 -6.65 -14.51 -0.06
C ASP A 80 -6.05 -15.92 -0.02
N VAL A 81 -6.46 -16.68 1.00
CA VAL A 81 -5.99 -18.04 1.25
C VAL A 81 -6.36 -18.95 0.07
N PHE A 82 -7.54 -18.75 -0.52
CA PHE A 82 -8.02 -19.53 -1.65
C PHE A 82 -7.21 -19.23 -2.92
N GLY A 83 -6.97 -17.95 -3.22
CA GLY A 83 -6.12 -17.55 -4.34
C GLY A 83 -4.68 -18.05 -4.21
N SER A 84 -4.12 -18.04 -2.99
CA SER A 84 -2.78 -18.59 -2.72
C SER A 84 -2.73 -20.10 -2.97
N ILE A 85 -3.67 -20.87 -2.42
CA ILE A 85 -3.76 -22.32 -2.61
C ILE A 85 -3.95 -22.67 -4.10
N LEU A 86 -4.86 -21.97 -4.79
CA LEU A 86 -5.11 -22.21 -6.22
C LEU A 86 -3.86 -21.91 -7.07
N SER A 87 -3.09 -20.86 -6.74
CA SER A 87 -1.84 -20.53 -7.44
C SER A 87 -0.74 -21.58 -7.25
N MET A 88 -0.73 -22.29 -6.11
CA MET A 88 0.18 -23.40 -5.86
C MET A 88 -0.23 -24.67 -6.61
N LEU A 89 -1.53 -24.88 -6.83
CA LEU A 89 -2.06 -26.04 -7.53
C LEU A 89 -2.07 -25.87 -9.07
N GLY A 90 -2.14 -24.63 -9.57
CA GLY A 90 -2.30 -24.31 -11.00
C GLY A 90 -1.05 -24.36 -11.89
N LYS A 91 0.12 -24.80 -11.38
CA LYS A 91 1.37 -24.91 -12.18
C LYS A 91 1.62 -26.30 -12.80
N ARG A 92 0.60 -27.16 -12.89
CA ARG A 92 0.71 -28.49 -13.53
C ARG A 92 -0.46 -28.75 -14.50
N LEU A 93 -0.56 -27.99 -15.57
CA LEU A 93 -1.24 -28.40 -16.81
C LEU A 93 -0.44 -27.87 -18.00
#